data_AF-A0A2I0VKN2-F1
#
_entry.id   AF-A0A2I0VKN2-F1
#
_cell.length_a   1.000
_cell.length_b   1.000
_cell.length_c   1.000
_cell.angle_alpha   90.00
_cell.angle_beta   90.00
_cell.angle_gamma   90.00
#
_symmetry.space_group_name_H-M   'P 1'
#
loop_
_entity.id
_entity.type
_entity.pdbx_description
1 polymer ?
#
loop_
_entity_poly.entity_id
_entity_poly.type
_entity_poly.pdbx_seq_one_letter_code
_entity_poly.pdbx_strand_id
1 'polypeptide(L)'
;MINHQVLLASHVRIFSSSCILSGALNPSAAMSTSGAVVHPSVAEQKHALRSRIKKELRSLPADQRSKEDTEIQNFVLNSPWFKSAKRLCAYISCDALREVDTTRILSEILKNKTPYVLDHSAMLASEPVDIFLLPGVAFDRQGHRLGRGGG
;
A
#
# COMPACT_ATOMS: atom_id res chain seq x y z
N MET A 1 -17.75 22.55 15.23
CA MET A 1 -18.25 21.21 15.57
C MET A 1 -19.24 20.77 14.50
N ILE A 2 -18.78 20.07 13.45
CA ILE A 2 -19.66 19.55 12.39
C ILE A 2 -19.15 18.16 11.99
N ASN A 3 -19.81 17.16 12.56
CA ASN A 3 -20.21 15.86 12.01
C ASN A 3 -19.22 15.06 11.14
N HIS A 4 -18.55 14.10 11.80
CA HIS A 4 -17.96 12.91 11.19
C HIS A 4 -19.06 11.94 10.72
N GLN A 5 -19.60 12.16 9.53
CA GLN A 5 -20.25 11.11 8.74
C GLN A 5 -20.33 11.58 7.30
N VAL A 6 -20.27 10.62 6.37
CA VAL A 6 -20.25 10.79 4.90
C VAL A 6 -18.84 10.85 4.29
N LEU A 7 -18.26 9.67 4.07
CA LEU A 7 -17.83 9.33 2.72
C LEU A 7 -18.02 7.83 2.47
N LEU A 8 -19.18 7.53 1.90
CA LEU A 8 -19.54 6.23 1.36
C LEU A 8 -18.56 5.89 0.23
N ALA A 9 -17.56 5.05 0.49
CA ALA A 9 -16.71 4.48 -0.55
C ALA A 9 -17.49 3.37 -1.27
N SER A 10 -18.10 3.75 -2.38
CA SER A 10 -18.73 2.84 -3.34
C SER A 10 -17.72 1.83 -3.88
N HIS A 11 -17.97 0.56 -3.58
CA HIS A 11 -17.60 -0.66 -4.31
C HIS A 11 -16.15 -0.85 -4.76
N VAL A 12 -15.27 -1.19 -3.80
CA VAL A 12 -14.19 -2.16 -4.06
C VAL A 12 -14.77 -3.55 -3.83
N ARG A 13 -14.95 -4.33 -4.89
CA ARG A 13 -15.45 -5.72 -4.82
C ARG A 13 -14.41 -6.58 -4.10
N ILE A 14 -14.68 -6.89 -2.84
CA ILE A 14 -13.94 -7.91 -2.08
C ILE A 14 -14.55 -9.25 -2.46
N PHE A 15 -13.75 -10.10 -3.13
CA PHE A 15 -14.12 -11.49 -3.36
C PHE A 15 -14.13 -12.21 -2.01
N SER A 16 -15.32 -12.46 -1.48
CA SER A 16 -15.55 -13.42 -0.41
C SER A 16 -15.39 -14.82 -0.99
N SER A 17 -14.50 -15.62 -0.40
CA SER A 17 -14.50 -17.07 -0.63
C SER A 17 -14.26 -17.74 0.71
N SER A 18 -15.38 -18.05 1.38
CA SER A 18 -15.45 -19.18 2.29
C SER A 18 -15.17 -20.45 1.50
N CYS A 19 -13.94 -20.93 1.55
CA CYS A 19 -13.66 -22.33 1.25
C CYS A 19 -13.64 -23.08 2.58
N ILE A 20 -14.81 -23.57 3.00
CA ILE A 20 -14.90 -24.62 4.02
C ILE A 20 -14.38 -25.89 3.36
N LEU A 21 -13.13 -26.26 3.68
CA LEU A 21 -12.56 -27.52 3.25
C LEU A 21 -12.99 -28.61 4.24
N SER A 22 -14.05 -29.35 3.91
CA SER A 22 -14.39 -30.61 4.56
C SER A 22 -13.42 -31.69 4.05
N GLY A 23 -12.39 -31.99 4.83
CA GLY A 23 -11.46 -33.11 4.61
C GLY A 23 -11.74 -34.24 5.60
N ALA A 24 -12.04 -35.43 5.08
CA ALA A 24 -12.40 -36.63 5.83
C ALA A 24 -11.31 -37.12 6.80
N LEU A 25 -11.77 -37.65 7.95
CA LEU A 25 -10.99 -38.29 9.01
C LEU A 25 -10.41 -39.63 8.56
N ASN A 26 -9.14 -39.87 8.90
CA ASN A 26 -8.57 -41.22 9.07
C ASN A 26 -7.98 -41.32 10.49
N PRO A 27 -8.33 -42.33 11.31
CA PRO A 27 -7.68 -42.55 12.59
C PRO A 27 -6.66 -43.69 12.49
N SER A 28 -5.40 -43.45 12.88
CA SER A 28 -4.66 -44.47 13.64
C SER A 28 -3.35 -43.98 14.26
N ALA A 29 -3.24 -44.29 15.55
CA ALA A 29 -2.04 -44.57 16.35
C ALA A 29 -1.04 -43.45 16.68
N ALA A 30 -1.22 -42.99 17.93
CA ALA A 30 -0.38 -42.21 18.85
C ALA A 30 1.16 -42.34 18.76
N MET A 31 1.86 -41.22 19.02
CA MET A 31 2.79 -41.07 20.16
C MET A 31 2.99 -39.58 20.49
N SER A 32 2.79 -39.24 21.75
CA SER A 32 2.93 -37.91 22.32
C SER A 32 4.38 -37.41 22.21
N THR A 33 4.62 -36.46 21.31
CA THR A 33 5.47 -35.33 21.66
C THR A 33 4.52 -34.20 22.01
N SER A 34 4.77 -33.50 23.12
CA SER A 34 4.11 -32.23 23.40
C SER A 34 4.48 -31.28 22.27
N GLY A 35 3.71 -31.33 21.18
CA GLY A 35 3.86 -30.46 20.02
C GLY A 35 3.52 -29.06 20.49
N ALA A 36 4.53 -28.35 21.00
CA ALA A 36 4.44 -26.93 21.22
C ALA A 36 3.91 -26.35 19.91
N VAL A 37 2.72 -25.75 19.94
CA VAL A 37 2.16 -25.07 18.78
C VAL A 37 3.11 -23.93 18.47
N VAL A 38 4.01 -24.14 17.52
CA VAL A 38 4.96 -23.12 17.09
C VAL A 38 4.18 -22.12 16.28
N HIS A 39 3.79 -21.01 16.93
CA HIS A 39 3.23 -19.89 16.22
C HIS A 39 4.34 -19.21 15.41
N PRO A 40 4.11 -18.92 14.12
CA PRO A 40 5.10 -18.25 13.30
C PRO A 40 5.39 -16.88 13.90
N SER A 41 6.67 -16.50 13.88
CA SER A 41 7.11 -15.17 14.26
C SER A 41 6.44 -14.10 13.40
N VAL A 42 6.37 -12.86 13.91
CA VAL A 42 5.85 -11.72 13.13
C VAL A 42 6.64 -11.54 11.82
N ALA A 43 7.95 -11.82 11.82
CA ALA A 43 8.78 -11.74 10.62
C ALA A 43 8.35 -12.77 9.56
N GLU A 44 8.08 -14.02 9.96
CA GLU A 44 7.60 -15.08 9.08
C GLU A 44 6.19 -14.78 8.55
N GLN A 45 5.29 -14.30 9.42
CA GLN A 45 3.94 -13.88 9.02
C GLN A 45 4.01 -12.75 7.98
N LYS A 46 4.84 -11.73 8.23
CA LYS A 46 5.08 -10.63 7.27
C LYS A 46 5.68 -11.14 5.97
N HIS A 47 6.64 -12.08 6.02
CA HIS A 47 7.24 -12.67 4.83
C HIS A 47 6.21 -13.45 4.00
N ALA A 48 5.43 -14.32 4.64
CA ALA A 48 4.36 -15.09 4.00
C ALA A 48 3.34 -14.16 3.33
N LEU A 49 2.91 -13.10 4.04
CA LEU A 49 1.98 -12.11 3.51
C LEU A 49 2.57 -11.35 2.30
N ARG A 50 3.84 -10.91 2.37
CA ARG A 50 4.53 -10.28 1.23
C ARG A 50 4.55 -11.19 0.02
N SER A 51 4.85 -12.47 0.20
CA SER A 51 4.94 -13.44 -0.90
C SER A 51 3.59 -13.66 -1.56
N ARG A 52 2.50 -13.80 -0.77
CA ARG A 52 1.14 -13.91 -1.29
C ARG A 52 0.74 -12.68 -2.11
N ILE A 53 0.89 -11.47 -1.54
CA ILE A 53 0.44 -10.24 -2.20
C ILE A 53 1.25 -9.94 -3.47
N LYS A 54 2.58 -10.16 -3.45
CA LYS A 54 3.40 -10.05 -4.66
C LYS A 54 2.93 -10.99 -5.78
N LYS A 55 2.45 -12.20 -5.44
CA LYS A 55 1.90 -13.14 -6.43
C LYS A 55 0.60 -12.60 -7.02
N GLU A 56 -0.30 -12.09 -6.19
CA GLU A 56 -1.57 -11.49 -6.63
C GLU A 56 -1.35 -10.26 -7.53
N LEU A 57 -0.45 -9.35 -7.14
CA LEU A 57 -0.10 -8.17 -7.94
C LEU A 57 0.51 -8.51 -9.31
N ARG A 58 1.23 -9.64 -9.40
CA ARG A 58 1.77 -10.15 -10.67
C ARG A 58 0.69 -10.76 -11.56
N SER A 59 -0.37 -11.30 -10.99
CA SER A 59 -1.52 -11.83 -11.75
C SER A 59 -2.51 -10.75 -12.22
N LEU A 60 -2.36 -9.50 -11.77
CA LEU A 60 -3.25 -8.41 -12.17
C LEU A 60 -3.02 -8.03 -13.65
N PRO A 61 -4.07 -8.09 -14.50
CA PRO A 61 -3.98 -7.68 -15.90
C PRO A 61 -3.52 -6.23 -16.08
N ALA A 62 -2.81 -5.94 -17.16
CA ALA A 62 -2.19 -4.63 -17.40
C ALA A 62 -3.22 -3.51 -17.64
N ASP A 63 -4.32 -3.83 -18.32
CA ASP A 63 -5.45 -2.93 -18.55
C ASP A 63 -6.15 -2.56 -17.24
N GLN A 64 -6.43 -3.56 -16.40
CA GLN A 64 -7.04 -3.35 -15.09
C GLN A 64 -6.11 -2.53 -14.19
N ARG A 65 -4.81 -2.84 -14.16
CA ARG A 65 -3.83 -2.04 -13.40
C ARG A 65 -3.79 -0.59 -13.87
N SER A 66 -3.70 -0.36 -15.18
CA SER A 66 -3.64 1.00 -15.74
C SER A 66 -4.89 1.82 -15.40
N LYS A 67 -6.06 1.17 -15.41
CA LYS A 67 -7.32 1.78 -14.97
C LYS A 67 -7.27 2.15 -13.49
N GLU A 68 -6.89 1.24 -12.61
CA GLU A 68 -6.77 1.49 -11.17
C GLU A 68 -5.73 2.58 -10.86
N ASP A 69 -4.57 2.55 -11.51
CA ASP A 69 -3.54 3.59 -11.42
C ASP A 69 -4.11 4.96 -11.80
N THR A 70 -4.91 5.03 -12.87
CA THR A 70 -5.56 6.27 -13.32
C THR A 70 -6.56 6.79 -12.30
N GLU A 71 -7.37 5.91 -11.71
CA GLU A 71 -8.36 6.26 -10.69
C GLU A 71 -7.68 6.76 -9.41
N ILE A 72 -6.61 6.10 -8.95
CA ILE A 72 -5.82 6.53 -7.79
C ILE A 72 -5.20 7.90 -8.04
N GLN A 73 -4.55 8.11 -9.20
CA GLN A 73 -3.95 9.39 -9.54
C GLN A 73 -5.01 10.50 -9.63
N ASN A 74 -6.18 10.22 -10.21
CA ASN A 74 -7.29 11.17 -10.26
C ASN A 74 -7.79 11.54 -8.85
N PHE A 75 -7.90 10.58 -7.94
CA PHE A 75 -8.30 10.84 -6.57
C PHE A 75 -7.32 11.79 -5.87
N VAL A 76 -6.01 11.52 -5.97
CA VAL A 76 -4.97 12.37 -5.39
C VAL A 76 -5.02 13.78 -6.00
N LEU A 77 -4.96 13.90 -7.32
CA LEU A 77 -4.92 15.18 -8.03
C LEU A 77 -6.16 16.05 -7.78
N ASN A 78 -7.33 15.43 -7.60
CA ASN A 78 -8.57 16.16 -7.38
C ASN A 78 -8.82 16.53 -5.91
N SER A 79 -8.10 15.92 -4.98
CA SER A 79 -8.32 16.12 -3.55
C SER A 79 -7.95 17.54 -3.08
N PRO A 80 -8.70 18.12 -2.12
CA PRO A 80 -8.35 19.42 -1.54
C PRO A 80 -6.99 19.41 -0.85
N TRP A 81 -6.66 18.33 -0.14
CA TRP A 81 -5.41 18.21 0.62
C TRP A 81 -4.17 18.21 -0.29
N PHE A 82 -4.25 17.60 -1.48
CA PHE A 82 -3.14 17.65 -2.44
C PHE A 82 -3.00 19.04 -3.08
N LYS A 83 -4.13 19.67 -3.41
CA LYS A 83 -4.17 21.02 -4.00
C LYS A 83 -3.61 22.08 -3.04
N SER A 84 -3.91 21.97 -1.74
CA SER A 84 -3.43 22.91 -0.72
C SER A 84 -1.98 22.68 -0.28
N ALA A 85 -1.44 21.46 -0.44
CA ALA A 85 -0.07 21.14 -0.05
C ALA A 85 0.96 21.88 -0.90
N LYS A 86 2.02 22.36 -0.28
CA LYS A 86 3.14 23.04 -0.94
C LYS A 86 4.36 22.15 -1.03
N ARG A 87 4.57 21.30 -0.02
CA ARG A 87 5.76 20.45 0.14
C ARG A 87 5.34 18.99 0.22
N LEU A 88 5.76 18.20 -0.75
CA LEU A 88 5.41 16.79 -0.84
C LEU A 88 6.68 15.94 -0.99
N CYS A 89 6.70 14.81 -0.32
CA CYS A 89 7.65 13.73 -0.56
C CYS A 89 6.92 12.61 -1.29
N ALA A 90 7.43 12.21 -2.45
CA ALA A 90 6.85 11.15 -3.26
C ALA A 90 7.94 10.21 -3.76
N TYR A 91 7.59 8.92 -3.88
CA TYR A 91 8.44 7.93 -4.52
C TYR A 91 8.26 7.96 -6.05
N ILE A 92 9.31 7.58 -6.76
CA ILE A 92 9.25 7.31 -8.21
C ILE A 92 8.80 5.86 -8.36
N SER A 93 7.68 5.65 -9.05
CA SER A 93 7.11 4.31 -9.25
C SER A 93 8.07 3.40 -10.02
N CYS A 94 8.17 2.15 -9.57
CA CYS A 94 8.89 1.09 -10.28
C CYS A 94 7.91 0.01 -10.77
N ASP A 95 7.73 -0.08 -12.09
CA ASP A 95 6.79 -1.03 -12.70
C ASP A 95 7.13 -2.50 -12.38
N ALA A 96 8.41 -2.85 -12.37
CA ALA A 96 8.89 -4.18 -11.99
C ALA A 96 8.51 -4.58 -10.56
N LEU A 97 8.27 -3.59 -9.68
CA LEU A 97 7.82 -3.80 -8.30
C LEU A 97 6.30 -3.83 -8.18
N ARG A 98 5.56 -3.62 -9.28
CA ARG A 98 4.10 -3.54 -9.32
C ARG A 98 3.55 -2.45 -8.39
N GLU A 99 4.29 -1.36 -8.24
CA GLU A 99 3.84 -0.16 -7.52
C GLU A 99 2.78 0.59 -8.33
N VAL A 100 1.97 1.40 -7.66
CA VAL A 100 1.05 2.33 -8.33
C VAL A 100 1.85 3.32 -9.16
N ASP A 101 1.43 3.57 -10.40
CA ASP A 101 2.04 4.63 -11.22
C ASP A 101 1.76 6.02 -10.62
N THR A 102 2.82 6.78 -10.37
CA THR A 102 2.74 8.13 -9.79
C THR A 102 3.14 9.23 -10.77
N THR A 103 3.34 8.91 -12.05
CA THR A 103 3.91 9.82 -13.04
C THR A 103 3.14 11.13 -13.19
N ARG A 104 1.79 11.11 -13.18
CA ARG A 104 0.97 12.34 -13.30
C ARG A 104 1.06 13.19 -12.04
N ILE A 105 1.11 12.55 -10.87
CA ILE A 105 1.29 13.24 -9.58
C ILE A 105 2.64 13.94 -9.56
N LEU A 106 3.72 13.23 -9.92
CA LEU A 106 5.07 13.80 -10.00
C LEU A 106 5.14 14.95 -11.01
N SER A 107 4.52 14.78 -12.18
CA SER A 107 4.44 15.84 -13.20
C SER A 107 3.75 17.10 -12.68
N GLU A 108 2.65 16.94 -11.93
CA GLU A 108 1.93 18.05 -11.32
C GLU A 108 2.76 18.76 -10.24
N ILE A 109 3.45 18.00 -9.40
CA ILE A 109 4.37 18.54 -8.40
C ILE A 109 5.49 19.34 -9.07
N LEU A 110 6.16 18.79 -10.08
CA LEU A 110 7.30 19.45 -10.73
C LEU A 110 6.89 20.70 -11.54
N LYS A 111 5.68 20.74 -12.10
CA LYS A 111 5.18 21.88 -12.87
C LYS A 111 4.71 23.03 -11.98
N ASN A 112 3.93 22.71 -10.96
CA ASN A 112 3.11 23.70 -10.25
C ASN A 112 3.52 23.92 -8.79
N LYS A 113 4.42 23.09 -8.25
CA LYS A 113 4.93 23.24 -6.89
C LYS A 113 6.43 23.50 -6.95
N THR A 114 6.92 24.41 -6.13
CA THR A 114 8.32 24.85 -6.17
C THR A 114 9.24 23.63 -6.01
N PRO A 115 9.99 23.23 -7.05
CA PRO A 115 10.99 22.19 -6.88
C PRO A 115 12.07 22.80 -5.99
N TYR A 116 12.19 22.31 -4.75
CA TYR A 116 13.33 22.68 -3.92
C TYR A 116 14.57 22.08 -4.58
N VAL A 117 15.27 22.90 -5.37
CA VAL A 117 16.67 22.66 -5.71
C VAL A 117 17.42 22.69 -4.39
N LEU A 118 17.98 21.54 -4.00
CA LEU A 118 18.86 21.45 -2.84
C LEU A 118 20.17 22.19 -3.18
N ASP A 119 20.15 23.51 -3.09
CA ASP A 119 21.39 24.28 -3.03
C ASP A 119 22.11 23.92 -1.73
N HIS A 120 23.41 23.67 -1.82
CA HIS A 120 24.26 23.22 -0.72
C HIS A 120 24.31 24.25 0.43
N SER A 121 23.77 25.45 0.23
CA SER A 121 23.69 26.53 1.23
C SER A 121 22.32 26.73 1.91
N ALA A 122 21.30 25.91 1.63
CA ALA A 122 19.99 25.98 2.28
C ALA A 122 19.74 24.77 3.20
N MET A 123 20.65 24.52 4.14
CA MET A 123 20.51 23.55 5.23
C MET A 123 19.51 24.01 6.32
N LEU A 124 18.39 24.62 5.92
CA LEU A 124 17.23 24.82 6.78
C LEU A 124 15.97 24.51 5.97
N ALA A 125 15.67 23.22 5.83
CA ALA A 125 14.28 22.80 5.65
C ALA A 125 13.52 23.07 6.96
N SER A 126 13.31 24.35 7.31
CA SER A 126 12.60 24.74 8.54
C SER A 126 11.11 24.45 8.46
N GLU A 127 10.57 24.37 7.24
CA GLU A 127 9.14 24.14 7.03
C GLU A 127 8.80 22.65 6.98
N PRO A 128 7.70 22.22 7.63
CA PRO A 128 7.29 20.83 7.62
C PRO A 128 6.93 20.34 6.20
N VAL A 129 7.07 19.04 5.96
CA VAL A 129 6.50 18.40 4.77
C VAL A 129 5.01 18.20 4.99
N ASP A 130 4.17 18.59 4.03
CA ASP A 130 2.72 18.51 4.16
C ASP A 130 2.22 17.08 3.92
N ILE A 131 2.82 16.38 2.94
CA ILE A 131 2.38 15.04 2.50
C ILE A 131 3.57 14.14 2.23
N PHE A 132 3.48 12.89 2.70
CA PHE A 132 4.32 11.78 2.28
C PHE A 132 3.50 10.75 1.52
N LEU A 133 3.86 10.50 0.25
CA LEU A 133 3.37 9.33 -0.50
C LEU A 133 4.32 8.17 -0.23
N LEU A 134 3.86 7.21 0.57
CA LEU A 134 4.68 6.09 1.02
C LEU A 134 4.44 4.84 0.15
N PRO A 135 5.50 4.25 -0.44
CA PRO A 135 5.37 2.98 -1.14
C PRO A 135 5.21 1.82 -0.15
N GLY A 136 4.59 0.74 -0.59
CA GLY A 136 4.39 -0.46 0.21
C GLY A 136 3.86 -1.64 -0.62
N VAL A 137 4.04 -2.85 -0.10
CA VAL A 137 3.49 -4.07 -0.70
C VAL A 137 2.00 -4.18 -0.35
N ALA A 138 1.62 -3.77 0.84
CA ALA A 138 0.23 -3.84 1.31
C ALA A 138 -0.05 -2.78 2.37
N PHE A 139 -1.32 -2.40 2.46
CA PHE A 139 -1.86 -1.52 3.49
C PHE A 139 -3.18 -2.11 3.99
N ASP A 140 -3.47 -1.95 5.28
CA ASP A 140 -4.77 -2.28 5.84
C ASP A 140 -5.64 -1.03 6.07
N ARG A 141 -6.91 -1.23 6.46
CA ARG A 141 -7.85 -0.12 6.72
C ARG A 141 -7.51 0.69 7.97
N GLN A 142 -6.64 0.18 8.84
CA GLN A 142 -6.15 0.88 10.03
C GLN A 142 -4.91 1.74 9.71
N GLY A 143 -4.37 1.63 8.50
CA GLY A 143 -3.18 2.36 8.06
C GLY A 143 -1.86 1.62 8.30
N HIS A 144 -1.88 0.35 8.73
CA HIS A 144 -0.65 -0.43 8.84
C HIS A 144 -0.05 -0.70 7.47
N ARG A 145 1.26 -0.52 7.36
CA ARG A 145 2.03 -0.73 6.12
C ARG A 145 2.89 -1.99 6.18
N LEU A 146 2.84 -2.79 5.12
CA LEU A 146 3.80 -3.86 4.86
C LEU A 146 4.80 -3.42 3.78
N GLY A 147 6.02 -3.08 4.20
CA GLY A 147 7.12 -2.74 3.29
C GLY A 147 7.80 -3.97 2.66
N ARG A 148 8.94 -3.77 1.99
CA ARG A 148 9.68 -4.85 1.31
C ARG A 148 10.66 -5.61 2.21
N GLY A 149 10.90 -5.14 3.43
CA GLY A 149 11.75 -5.81 4.43
C GLY A 149 13.09 -5.14 4.74
N GLY A 150 13.41 -4.00 4.10
CA GLY A 150 14.59 -3.19 4.42
C GLY A 150 14.39 -2.17 5.56
N GLY A 151 13.21 -2.16 6.19
CA GLY A 151 12.80 -1.22 7.23
C GLY A 151 11.41 -1.55 7.76
#